data_AF-A0A094Z2C3-F1
#
_entry.id   AF-A0A094Z2C3-F1
#
_cell.length_a   1.000
_cell.length_b   1.000
_cell.length_c   1.000
_cell.angle_alpha   90.00
_cell.angle_beta   90.00
_cell.angle_gamma   90.00
#
_symmetry.space_group_name_H-M   'P 1'
#
loop_
_entity.id
_entity.type
_entity.pdbx_description
1 polymer ?
#
loop_
_entity_poly.entity_id
_entity_poly.type
_entity_poly.pdbx_seq_one_letter_code
_entity_poly.pdbx_strand_id
1 'polypeptide(L)' 'MPRNKKDPEFPCPSACEWKTWRADSGREDQSNIICEEVDCVIATNLPTAQARQIVTNHNGYTT' A
#
# COMPACT_ATOMS: atom_id res chain seq x y z
N MET A 1 -12.05 -13.75 -17.26
CA MET A 1 -11.13 -12.75 -17.87
C MET A 1 -9.69 -13.16 -17.61
N PRO A 2 -8.72 -12.95 -18.52
CA PRO A 2 -7.31 -13.23 -18.23
C PRO A 2 -6.84 -12.36 -17.05
N ARG A 3 -6.09 -12.96 -16.11
CA ARG A 3 -5.67 -12.38 -14.82
C ARG A 3 -4.97 -11.01 -14.89
N ASN A 4 -4.55 -10.58 -16.08
CA ASN A 4 -3.68 -9.40 -16.29
C ASN A 4 -4.35 -8.26 -17.06
N LYS A 5 -5.66 -8.33 -17.36
CA LYS A 5 -6.37 -7.15 -17.88
C LYS A 5 -6.78 -6.26 -16.71
N LYS A 6 -6.31 -5.01 -16.70
CA LYS A 6 -6.82 -3.96 -15.80
C LYS A 6 -8.33 -3.86 -16.07
N ASP A 7 -9.13 -4.17 -15.06
CA ASP A 7 -10.55 -3.87 -15.07
C ASP A 7 -10.68 -2.36 -14.81
N PRO A 8 -11.19 -1.57 -15.77
CA PRO A 8 -11.34 -0.13 -15.58
C PRO A 8 -12.40 0.24 -14.53
N GLU A 9 -13.30 -0.69 -14.17
CA GLU A 9 -14.30 -0.50 -13.12
C GLU A 9 -13.79 -0.96 -11.74
N PHE A 10 -12.80 -1.86 -11.73
CA PHE A 10 -12.15 -2.38 -10.52
C PHE A 10 -10.63 -2.33 -10.63
N PRO A 11 -10.01 -1.14 -10.53
CA PRO A 11 -8.57 -1.00 -10.55
C PRO A 11 -7.95 -1.84 -9.44
N CYS A 12 -7.08 -2.78 -9.82
CA CYS A 12 -6.35 -3.60 -8.85
C CYS A 12 -5.40 -2.69 -8.05
N PRO A 13 -5.46 -2.67 -6.70
CA PRO A 13 -4.58 -1.82 -5.90
C PRO A 13 -3.09 -2.08 -6.15
N SER A 14 -2.73 -3.28 -6.61
CA SER A 14 -1.35 -3.63 -6.96
C SER A 14 -0.82 -2.92 -8.21
N ALA A 15 -1.68 -2.26 -9.00
CA ALA A 15 -1.31 -1.54 -10.21
C ALA A 15 -1.12 -0.03 -9.99
N CYS A 16 -1.26 0.42 -8.75
CA CYS A 16 -1.25 1.81 -8.31
C CYS A 16 -0.13 2.02 -7.27
N GLU A 17 0.23 3.28 -7.02
CA GLU A 17 1.22 3.60 -6.00
C GLU A 17 0.67 3.35 -4.59
N TRP A 18 1.50 2.76 -3.74
CA TRP A 18 1.20 2.60 -2.32
C TRP A 18 1.86 3.71 -1.50
N LYS A 19 1.23 4.04 -0.38
CA LYS A 19 1.72 5.05 0.56
C LYS A 19 1.65 4.55 1.98
N THR A 20 2.54 5.05 2.83
CA THR A 20 2.47 4.83 4.27
C THR A 20 1.63 5.92 4.92
N TRP A 21 0.67 5.53 5.78
CA TRP A 21 -0.13 6.43 6.60
C TRP A 21 0.12 6.16 8.09
N ARG A 22 -0.09 7.16 8.95
CA ARG A 22 0.03 6.97 10.41
C ARG A 22 -0.98 5.91 10.87
N ALA A 23 -0.55 4.96 11.70
CA ALA A 23 -1.46 3.98 12.30
C ALA A 23 -2.22 4.60 13.50
N ASP A 24 -3.50 4.25 13.63
CA ASP A 24 -4.35 4.63 14.78
C ASP A 24 -4.24 3.63 15.95
N SER A 25 -3.10 2.96 16.09
CA SER A 25 -2.88 1.93 17.11
C SER A 25 -2.46 2.47 18.48
N GLY A 26 -2.28 3.79 18.61
CA GLY A 26 -1.70 4.43 19.79
C GLY A 26 -0.19 4.19 19.95
N ARG A 27 0.47 3.55 18.97
CA ARG A 27 1.92 3.35 18.92
C ARG A 27 2.55 4.23 17.85
N GLU A 28 3.57 4.99 18.22
CA GLU A 28 4.25 5.94 17.32
C GLU A 28 5.12 5.25 16.24
N ASP A 29 5.51 4.01 16.48
CA ASP A 29 6.36 3.22 15.58
C ASP A 29 5.57 2.40 14.56
N GLN A 30 4.27 2.64 14.43
CA GLN A 30 3.40 1.90 13.52
C GLN A 30 2.81 2.76 12.39
N SER A 31 2.67 2.14 11.22
CA SER A 31 2.11 2.72 10.01
C SER A 31 1.17 1.75 9.32
N ASN A 32 0.18 2.29 8.63
CA ASN A 32 -0.68 1.59 7.67
C ASN A 32 -0.10 1.73 6.26
N ILE A 33 -0.46 0.83 5.36
CA ILE A 33 -0.21 0.94 3.93
C ILE A 33 -1.56 1.12 3.24
N ILE A 34 -1.66 2.17 2.42
CA ILE A 34 -2.87 2.53 1.69
C ILE A 34 -2.58 2.69 0.21
N CYS A 35 -3.62 2.56 -0.60
CA CYS A 35 -3.64 2.98 -1.99
C CYS A 35 -4.77 4.01 -2.17
N GLU A 36 -4.38 5.27 -2.34
CA GLU A 36 -5.33 6.39 -2.42
C GLU A 36 -6.14 6.40 -3.72
N GLU A 37 -5.56 5.91 -4.83
CA GLU A 37 -6.20 5.89 -6.15
C GLU A 37 -7.50 5.06 -6.18
N VAL A 38 -7.58 4.06 -5.30
CA VAL A 38 -8.68 3.08 -5.26
C VAL A 38 -9.35 3.02 -3.88
N ASP A 39 -9.08 4.01 -3.03
CA ASP A 39 -9.57 4.13 -1.65
C ASP A 39 -9.49 2.81 -0.86
N CYS A 40 -8.29 2.20 -0.83
CA CYS A 40 -8.08 0.87 -0.27
C CYS A 40 -7.00 0.87 0.82
N VAL A 41 -7.29 0.19 1.93
CA VAL A 41 -6.31 -0.15 2.96
C VAL A 41 -5.68 -1.50 2.64
N ILE A 42 -4.36 -1.50 2.43
CA ILE A 42 -3.60 -2.69 2.06
C ILE A 42 -3.16 -3.48 3.30
N ALA A 43 -2.66 -2.76 4.32
CA ALA A 43 -2.21 -3.35 5.58
C ALA A 43 -2.30 -2.33 6.72
N THR A 44 -2.49 -2.80 7.95
CA THR A 44 -2.63 -1.94 9.14
C THR A 44 -1.64 -2.30 10.23
N ASN A 45 -1.22 -1.32 11.03
CA ASN A 45 -0.43 -1.49 12.26
C ASN A 45 0.93 -2.20 12.05
N LEU A 46 1.59 -1.95 10.92
CA LEU A 46 2.92 -2.47 10.64
C LEU A 46 4.01 -1.60 11.29
N PRO A 47 5.14 -2.16 11.73
CA PRO A 47 6.31 -1.36 12.06
C PRO A 47 6.68 -0.42 10.91
N THR A 48 6.91 0.87 11.22
CA THR A 48 7.12 1.92 10.19
C THR A 48 8.27 1.59 9.23
N ALA A 49 9.36 0.99 9.73
CA ALA A 49 10.47 0.55 8.88
C ALA A 49 10.04 -0.53 7.87
N GLN A 50 9.24 -1.50 8.31
CA GLN A 50 8.70 -2.55 7.45
C GLN A 50 7.71 -1.99 6.42
N ALA A 51 6.82 -1.09 6.84
CA ALA A 51 5.85 -0.45 5.95
C ALA A 51 6.55 0.31 4.81
N ARG A 52 7.61 1.07 5.14
CA ARG A 52 8.44 1.76 4.14
C ARG A 52 9.08 0.79 3.16
N GLN A 53 9.69 -0.30 3.65
CA GLN A 53 10.32 -1.29 2.78
C GLN A 53 9.32 -1.92 1.80
N ILE A 54 8.12 -2.27 2.28
CA ILE A 54 7.07 -2.85 1.44
C ILE A 54 6.66 -1.87 0.35
N VAL A 55 6.40 -0.60 0.71
CA VAL A 55 6.00 0.44 -0.24
C VAL A 55 7.11 0.72 -1.28
N THR A 56 8.36 0.86 -0.83
CA THR A 56 9.53 1.05 -1.72
C THR A 56 9.67 -0.09 -2.71
N ASN A 57 9.61 -1.33 -2.24
CA ASN A 57 9.70 -2.52 -3.09
C ASN A 57 8.53 -2.63 -4.06
N HIS A 58 7.30 -2.36 -3.60
CA HIS A 58 6.09 -2.42 -4.41
C HIS A 58 6.10 -1.37 -5.53
N ASN A 59 6.44 -0.13 -5.21
CA ASN A 59 6.49 0.98 -6.17
C ASN A 59 7.71 0.89 -7.12
N GLY A 60 8.57 -0.12 -6.95
CA GLY A 60 9.75 -0.31 -7.80
C GLY A 60 10.84 0.75 -7.58
N TYR A 61 10.82 1.47 -6.45
CA TYR A 61 11.92 2.34 -6.07
C TYR A 61 13.08 1.47 -5.59
N THR A 62 14.13 1.36 -6.39
CA THR A 62 15.38 0.73 -5.93
C THR A 62 15.99 1.61 -4.84
N THR A 63 16.16 1.02 -3.65
CA THR A 63 16.92 1.59 -2.52
C THR A 63 18.33 1.96 -2.91
#